data_AF-A0A093QUA3-F1
#
_entry.id   AF-A0A093QUA3-F1
#
_cell.length_a   1.000
_cell.length_b   1.000
_cell.length_c   1.000
_cell.angle_alpha   90.00
_cell.angle_beta   90.00
_cell.angle_gamma   90.00
#
_symmetry.space_group_name_H-M   'P 1'
#
loop_
_entity.id
_entity.type
_entity.pdbx_description
1 polymer ?
#
loop_
_entity_poly.entity_id
_entity_poly.type
_entity_poly.pdbx_seq_one_letter_code
_entity_poly.pdbx_strand_id
1 'polypeptide(L)'
;SDESSEDEAQMKWEEQQIKKAIKLSQEGFDDDSLCKSQPAKPKFDPSVSLPPVNLEIVKKRLTERITSLQDVHRAHQREYEKYMEDIENSKMSVQELEKSSDAALNYKFYRAMKTYVENLINCLNEKLKYINDLELAVHALLQRRAMRVLKRRQDELKNESAYIQHLTSGNDKPTNGSLEGDEKTQLLEMCEHRRTCRRQVRERSGEAGHHEGMSSDDELSPTEATEFQKSRDNVLEDSRKVFEDVHADFCDIRKILLKFQEWKEKFPDSYCDAYISFCLPKLLNPLIRVQLINWNPLEQNFTELEEMPWFRAIEEFSDSKNLSELKRDDPDQEVLPRVIEKTILPKITAFVKNVWDPLSTSQTKNLVQLCSNIFEKQVLSKNECSQAKEDLMNVVVLRMKKSIEEDIFIPLYPKSAVEDKSSLCSKFQGRRFWSAVKLLSNVLLWDGIVKEETVRDLGLSKLLNRYLLLNLLNTPPGPDNIEKCKKVVTCLPERWFQDLESGSTLPELLNFCQHLLRCARTLHKNNHSDETKEVLLLLVKVKALRVVEDFIEEYKLEHLKSMI
;
A
#
# COMPACT_ATOMS: atom_id res chain seq x y z
N SER A 1 -65.75 58.01 -10.50
CA SER A 1 -66.56 56.85 -10.08
C SER A 1 -66.78 55.87 -11.22
N ASP A 2 -65.75 55.51 -11.99
CA ASP A 2 -65.87 54.54 -13.09
C ASP A 2 -64.98 53.28 -12.92
N GLU A 3 -63.99 53.27 -12.02
CA GLU A 3 -63.16 52.08 -11.79
C GLU A 3 -63.89 50.95 -11.04
N SER A 4 -64.97 51.24 -10.32
CA SER A 4 -65.75 50.22 -9.59
C SER A 4 -66.63 49.34 -10.51
N SER A 5 -66.89 49.77 -11.74
CA SER A 5 -67.79 49.06 -12.67
C SER A 5 -67.08 47.95 -13.45
N GLU A 6 -65.79 48.11 -13.75
CA GLU A 6 -65.03 47.12 -14.53
C GLU A 6 -64.64 45.91 -13.69
N ASP A 7 -64.27 46.11 -12.41
CA ASP A 7 -63.97 45.01 -11.48
C ASP A 7 -65.19 44.12 -11.17
N GLU A 8 -66.40 44.70 -11.11
CA GLU A 8 -67.62 43.91 -10.96
C GLU A 8 -67.95 43.07 -12.20
N ALA A 9 -67.64 43.57 -13.40
CA ALA A 9 -67.87 42.86 -14.64
C ALA A 9 -66.89 41.69 -14.80
N GLN A 10 -65.62 41.92 -14.42
CA GLN A 10 -64.57 40.89 -14.40
C GLN A 10 -64.92 39.75 -13.43
N MET A 11 -65.33 40.08 -12.20
CA MET A 11 -65.74 39.06 -11.21
C MET A 11 -66.95 38.25 -11.66
N LYS A 12 -67.96 38.89 -12.29
CA LYS A 12 -69.14 38.18 -12.82
C LYS A 12 -68.78 37.26 -13.99
N TRP A 13 -67.76 37.61 -14.78
CA TRP A 13 -67.28 36.76 -15.87
C TRP A 13 -66.52 35.53 -15.34
N GLU A 14 -65.65 35.71 -14.33
CA GLU A 14 -64.92 34.61 -13.70
C GLU A 14 -65.86 33.63 -12.99
N GLU A 15 -66.89 34.11 -12.29
CA GLU A 15 -67.92 33.26 -11.68
C GLU A 15 -68.68 32.40 -12.71
N GLN A 16 -68.91 32.94 -13.92
CA GLN A 16 -69.57 32.21 -15.00
C GLN A 16 -68.69 31.12 -15.61
N GLN A 17 -67.37 31.32 -15.69
CA GLN A 17 -66.44 30.29 -16.14
C GLN A 17 -66.32 29.15 -15.13
N ILE A 18 -66.28 29.47 -13.84
CA ILE A 18 -66.25 28.47 -12.76
C ILE A 18 -67.54 27.64 -12.76
N LYS A 19 -68.72 28.28 -12.94
CA LYS A 19 -70.00 27.55 -13.07
C LYS A 19 -70.06 26.63 -14.30
N LYS A 20 -69.42 26.99 -15.41
CA LYS A 20 -69.31 26.12 -16.59
C LYS A 20 -68.43 24.90 -16.31
N ALA A 21 -67.29 25.08 -15.66
CA ALA A 21 -66.37 23.99 -15.34
C ALA A 21 -66.96 22.99 -14.32
N ILE A 22 -67.72 23.47 -13.32
CA ILE A 22 -68.42 22.63 -12.33
C ILE A 22 -69.55 21.82 -12.99
N LYS A 23 -70.23 22.39 -13.99
CA LYS A 23 -71.28 21.69 -14.74
C LYS A 23 -70.74 20.53 -15.59
N LEU A 24 -69.53 20.68 -16.13
CA LEU A 24 -68.84 19.64 -16.89
C LEU A 24 -68.29 18.50 -16.02
N SER A 25 -68.05 18.76 -14.73
CA SER A 25 -67.50 17.76 -13.79
C SER A 25 -68.58 16.97 -13.03
N GLN A 26 -69.86 17.32 -13.17
CA GLN A 26 -71.00 16.55 -12.64
C GLN A 26 -71.66 15.61 -13.65
N GLU A 27 -71.27 15.61 -14.93
CA GLU A 27 -71.82 14.73 -15.97
C GLU A 27 -70.90 13.52 -16.29
N GLY A 28 -70.14 13.05 -15.29
CA GLY A 28 -69.36 11.82 -15.38
C GLY A 28 -69.82 10.83 -14.31
N PHE A 29 -70.38 9.71 -14.75
CA PHE A 29 -70.89 8.56 -13.99
C PHE A 29 -72.29 8.72 -13.37
N ASP A 30 -73.30 8.30 -14.13
CA ASP A 30 -74.34 7.40 -13.62
C ASP A 30 -74.87 6.54 -14.77
N ASP A 31 -74.48 5.26 -14.72
CA ASP A 31 -75.06 4.15 -15.47
C ASP A 31 -76.25 3.64 -14.67
N ASP A 32 -77.46 4.09 -14.98
CA ASP A 32 -78.66 3.27 -14.79
C ASP A 32 -79.87 3.79 -15.59
N SER A 33 -80.62 2.81 -16.07
CA SER A 33 -81.98 2.84 -16.60
C SER A 33 -82.83 4.14 -16.45
N LEU A 34 -83.49 4.55 -17.55
CA LEU A 34 -84.96 4.71 -17.61
C LEU A 34 -85.44 5.27 -18.95
N CYS A 35 -86.27 4.47 -19.61
CA CYS A 35 -87.20 4.83 -20.66
C CYS A 35 -87.88 6.18 -20.37
N LYS A 36 -87.68 7.18 -21.24
CA LYS A 36 -88.54 8.37 -21.29
C LYS A 36 -89.00 8.69 -22.70
N SER A 37 -90.26 8.32 -22.90
CA SER A 37 -91.31 8.98 -23.68
C SER A 37 -91.01 9.33 -25.14
N GLN A 38 -91.60 8.51 -26.01
CA GLN A 38 -92.05 8.90 -27.34
C GLN A 38 -92.65 10.33 -27.32
N PRO A 39 -92.24 11.24 -28.23
CA PRO A 39 -93.05 12.42 -28.48
C PRO A 39 -94.36 11.98 -29.10
N ALA A 40 -95.45 12.54 -28.57
CA ALA A 40 -96.83 12.26 -28.98
C ALA A 40 -97.00 12.31 -30.50
N LYS A 41 -97.70 11.31 -31.05
CA LYS A 41 -98.17 11.30 -32.44
C LYS A 41 -98.92 12.62 -32.72
N PRO A 42 -98.56 13.39 -33.75
CA PRO A 42 -99.38 14.50 -34.20
C PRO A 42 -100.75 13.95 -34.61
N LYS A 43 -101.83 14.52 -34.07
CA LYS A 43 -103.18 14.32 -34.62
C LYS A 43 -103.16 14.87 -36.06
N PHE A 44 -103.29 13.99 -37.04
CA PHE A 44 -103.50 14.37 -38.43
C PHE A 44 -104.94 14.89 -38.58
N ASP A 45 -105.09 16.19 -38.84
CA ASP A 45 -106.32 16.76 -39.37
C ASP A 45 -106.41 16.42 -40.88
N PRO A 46 -107.48 15.77 -41.36
CA PRO A 46 -107.60 15.37 -42.76
C PRO A 46 -108.22 16.50 -43.59
N SER A 47 -107.51 17.61 -43.77
CA SER A 47 -107.88 18.61 -44.80
C SER A 47 -106.74 19.57 -45.15
N VAL A 48 -105.62 19.05 -45.68
CA VAL A 48 -104.74 19.84 -46.54
C VAL A 48 -104.33 18.92 -47.69
N SER A 49 -104.61 19.34 -48.93
CA SER A 49 -104.24 18.57 -50.11
C SER A 49 -102.72 18.38 -50.13
N LEU A 50 -102.28 17.12 -50.18
CA LEU A 50 -100.88 16.83 -50.46
C LEU A 50 -100.59 17.35 -51.87
N PRO A 51 -99.55 18.21 -52.04
CA PRO A 51 -99.18 18.66 -53.37
C PRO A 51 -98.78 17.43 -54.21
N PRO A 52 -99.06 17.44 -55.53
CA PRO A 52 -98.82 16.28 -56.38
C PRO A 52 -97.33 15.93 -56.32
N VAL A 53 -97.02 14.73 -55.85
CA VAL A 53 -95.66 14.22 -55.80
C VAL A 53 -95.24 13.88 -57.22
N ASN A 54 -94.59 14.85 -57.86
CA ASN A 54 -93.92 14.66 -59.14
C ASN A 54 -92.61 13.86 -58.90
N LEU A 55 -92.24 12.96 -59.81
CA LEU A 55 -91.01 12.16 -59.77
C LEU A 55 -89.76 13.04 -59.55
N GLU A 56 -89.78 14.26 -60.10
CA GLU A 56 -88.73 15.27 -59.90
C GLU A 56 -88.59 15.72 -58.44
N ILE A 57 -89.68 15.79 -57.67
CA ILE A 57 -89.66 16.16 -56.24
C ILE A 57 -89.06 15.02 -55.40
N VAL A 58 -89.40 13.77 -55.71
CA VAL A 58 -88.83 12.58 -55.03
C VAL A 58 -87.35 12.45 -55.36
N LYS A 59 -86.98 12.62 -56.64
CA LYS A 59 -85.59 12.65 -57.08
C LYS A 59 -84.81 13.76 -56.38
N LYS A 60 -85.37 14.98 -56.31
CA LYS A 60 -84.76 16.09 -55.57
C LYS A 60 -84.53 15.75 -54.09
N ARG A 61 -85.54 15.21 -53.39
CA ARG A 61 -85.42 14.80 -51.98
C ARG A 61 -84.40 13.68 -51.76
N LEU A 62 -84.32 12.70 -52.67
CA LEU A 62 -83.33 11.63 -52.62
C LEU A 62 -81.93 12.17 -52.86
N THR A 63 -81.75 13.06 -53.85
CA THR A 63 -80.47 13.74 -54.09
C THR A 63 -80.05 14.57 -52.88
N GLU A 64 -80.95 15.35 -52.29
CA GLU A 64 -80.71 16.11 -51.05
C GLU A 64 -80.32 15.21 -49.87
N ARG A 65 -80.96 14.04 -49.73
CA ARG A 65 -80.64 13.05 -48.68
C ARG A 65 -79.28 12.40 -48.92
N ILE A 66 -78.94 12.08 -50.17
CA ILE A 66 -77.65 11.51 -50.56
C ILE A 66 -76.53 12.53 -50.33
N THR A 67 -76.72 13.79 -50.74
CA THR A 67 -75.74 14.85 -50.47
C THR A 67 -75.56 15.05 -48.98
N SER A 68 -76.65 15.08 -48.20
CA SER A 68 -76.57 15.16 -46.74
C SER A 68 -75.81 13.99 -46.11
N LEU A 69 -76.07 12.74 -46.55
CA LEU A 69 -75.34 11.56 -46.07
C LEU A 69 -73.87 11.57 -46.48
N GLN A 70 -73.56 12.04 -47.68
CA GLN A 70 -72.18 12.20 -48.15
C GLN A 70 -71.44 13.27 -47.32
N ASP A 71 -72.11 14.36 -46.97
CA ASP A 71 -71.53 15.40 -46.12
C ASP A 71 -71.28 14.90 -44.69
N VAL A 72 -72.22 14.13 -44.12
CA VAL A 72 -72.05 13.47 -42.81
C VAL A 72 -70.93 12.43 -42.87
N HIS A 73 -70.85 11.61 -43.92
CA HIS A 73 -69.78 10.63 -44.07
C HIS A 73 -68.42 11.31 -44.21
N ARG A 74 -68.31 12.39 -44.99
CA ARG A 74 -67.09 13.21 -45.06
C ARG A 74 -66.74 13.85 -43.72
N ALA A 75 -67.74 14.24 -42.92
CA ALA A 75 -67.52 14.76 -41.58
C ALA A 75 -66.97 13.67 -40.64
N HIS A 76 -67.61 12.49 -40.58
CA HIS A 76 -67.13 11.37 -39.78
C HIS A 76 -65.76 10.86 -40.23
N GLN A 77 -65.47 10.86 -41.53
CA GLN A 77 -64.16 10.48 -42.06
C GLN A 77 -63.07 11.45 -41.59
N ARG A 78 -63.34 12.77 -41.63
CA ARG A 78 -62.44 13.79 -41.08
C ARG A 78 -62.26 13.66 -39.57
N GLU A 79 -63.32 13.34 -38.84
CA GLU A 79 -63.24 13.08 -37.39
C GLU A 79 -62.42 11.83 -37.09
N TYR A 80 -62.59 10.75 -37.86
CA TYR A 80 -61.81 9.53 -37.71
C TYR A 80 -60.33 9.75 -37.98
N GLU A 81 -59.99 10.48 -39.05
CA GLU A 81 -58.60 10.87 -39.36
C GLU A 81 -58.00 11.70 -38.23
N LYS A 82 -58.76 12.65 -37.68
CA LYS A 82 -58.34 13.43 -36.51
C LYS A 82 -58.10 12.55 -35.28
N TYR A 83 -59.01 11.61 -34.98
CA TYR A 83 -58.82 10.70 -33.84
C TYR A 83 -57.58 9.81 -34.01
N MET A 84 -57.30 9.35 -35.23
CA MET A 84 -56.08 8.57 -35.50
C MET A 84 -54.81 9.39 -35.27
N GLU A 85 -54.80 10.66 -35.68
CA GLU A 85 -53.70 11.60 -35.39
C GLU A 85 -53.56 11.87 -33.89
N ASP A 86 -54.66 12.12 -33.19
CA ASP A 86 -54.69 12.35 -31.74
C ASP A 86 -54.17 11.13 -30.95
N ILE A 87 -54.49 9.90 -31.39
CA ILE A 87 -53.97 8.66 -30.80
C ILE A 87 -52.46 8.55 -30.98
N GLU A 88 -51.93 8.85 -32.18
CA GLU A 88 -50.49 8.77 -32.43
C GLU A 88 -49.72 9.83 -31.65
N ASN A 89 -50.23 11.07 -31.62
CA ASN A 89 -49.69 12.15 -30.79
C ASN A 89 -49.68 11.79 -29.30
N SER A 90 -50.75 11.14 -28.82
CA SER A 90 -50.83 10.68 -27.44
C SER A 90 -49.81 9.58 -27.14
N LYS A 91 -49.59 8.62 -28.06
CA LYS A 91 -48.56 7.58 -27.90
C LYS A 91 -47.15 8.17 -27.85
N MET A 92 -46.83 9.10 -28.73
CA MET A 92 -45.54 9.80 -28.70
C MET A 92 -45.36 10.55 -27.38
N SER A 93 -46.39 11.25 -26.92
CA SER A 93 -46.37 11.99 -25.65
C SER A 93 -46.15 11.06 -24.46
N VAL A 94 -46.80 9.87 -24.43
CA VAL A 94 -46.59 8.87 -23.38
C VAL A 94 -45.14 8.37 -23.38
N GLN A 95 -44.56 8.05 -24.54
CA GLN A 95 -43.17 7.61 -24.63
C GLN A 95 -42.17 8.70 -24.20
N GLU A 96 -42.43 9.97 -24.51
CA GLU A 96 -41.61 11.09 -24.03
C GLU A 96 -41.72 11.27 -22.52
N LEU A 97 -42.93 11.16 -21.96
CA LEU A 97 -43.15 11.25 -20.52
C LEU A 97 -42.49 10.09 -19.76
N GLU A 98 -42.53 8.86 -20.29
CA GLU A 98 -41.84 7.71 -19.69
C GLU A 98 -40.32 7.91 -19.66
N LYS A 99 -39.72 8.42 -20.74
CA LYS A 99 -38.29 8.81 -20.76
C LYS A 99 -37.97 9.91 -19.73
N SER A 100 -38.90 10.81 -19.46
CA SER A 100 -38.72 11.87 -18.47
C SER A 100 -38.72 11.35 -17.01
N SER A 101 -39.35 10.20 -16.75
CA SER A 101 -39.39 9.57 -15.42
C SER A 101 -38.00 9.10 -14.96
N ASP A 102 -37.20 8.54 -15.87
CA ASP A 102 -35.83 8.11 -15.57
C ASP A 102 -34.93 9.30 -15.21
N ALA A 103 -35.13 10.46 -15.85
CA ALA A 103 -34.38 11.67 -15.55
C ALA A 103 -34.59 12.16 -14.11
N ALA A 104 -35.81 12.03 -13.56
CA ALA A 104 -36.12 12.42 -12.19
C ALA A 104 -35.45 11.50 -11.15
N LEU A 105 -35.43 10.19 -11.40
CA LEU A 105 -34.75 9.21 -10.54
C LEU A 105 -33.24 9.41 -10.57
N ASN A 106 -32.67 9.63 -11.76
CA ASN A 106 -31.24 9.90 -11.94
C ASN A 106 -30.83 11.18 -11.22
N TYR A 107 -31.62 12.25 -11.37
CA TYR A 107 -31.40 13.51 -10.66
C TYR A 107 -31.41 13.33 -9.14
N LYS A 108 -32.37 12.56 -8.61
CA LYS A 108 -32.45 12.27 -7.17
C LYS A 108 -31.21 11.52 -6.68
N PHE A 109 -30.75 10.52 -7.44
CA PHE A 109 -29.53 9.78 -7.12
C PHE A 109 -28.31 10.70 -7.10
N TYR A 110 -28.05 11.45 -8.18
CA TYR A 110 -26.87 12.31 -8.27
C TYR A 110 -26.87 13.42 -7.22
N ARG A 111 -28.04 13.99 -6.89
CA ARG A 111 -28.15 14.96 -5.79
C ARG A 111 -27.81 14.32 -4.46
N ALA A 112 -28.34 13.13 -4.17
CA ALA A 112 -28.04 12.41 -2.93
C ALA A 112 -26.55 12.02 -2.84
N MET A 113 -25.98 11.49 -3.92
CA MET A 113 -24.57 11.10 -3.99
C MET A 113 -23.64 12.30 -3.85
N LYS A 114 -23.97 13.42 -4.50
CA LYS A 114 -23.24 14.69 -4.33
C LYS A 114 -23.24 15.13 -2.87
N THR A 115 -24.40 15.21 -2.23
CA THR A 115 -24.50 15.59 -0.81
C THR A 115 -23.72 14.63 0.09
N TYR A 116 -23.79 13.33 -0.18
CA TYR A 116 -23.01 12.34 0.55
C TYR A 116 -21.50 12.56 0.41
N VAL A 117 -21.00 12.73 -0.82
CA VAL A 117 -19.57 12.95 -1.09
C VAL A 117 -19.08 14.28 -0.49
N GLU A 118 -19.88 15.35 -0.59
CA GLU A 118 -19.56 16.64 0.05
C GLU A 118 -19.44 16.50 1.57
N ASN A 119 -20.39 15.82 2.21
CA ASN A 119 -20.35 15.56 3.65
C ASN A 119 -19.15 14.69 4.05
N LEU A 120 -18.86 13.64 3.27
CA LEU A 120 -17.71 12.78 3.48
C LEU A 120 -16.40 13.57 3.41
N ILE A 121 -16.21 14.37 2.35
CA ILE A 121 -15.01 15.18 2.17
C ILE A 121 -14.87 16.20 3.30
N ASN A 122 -15.95 16.88 3.69
CA ASN A 122 -15.92 17.83 4.81
C ASN A 122 -15.52 17.15 6.12
N CYS A 123 -16.12 15.99 6.43
CA CYS A 123 -15.76 15.18 7.59
C CYS A 123 -14.27 14.79 7.57
N LEU A 124 -13.78 14.23 6.46
CA LEU A 124 -12.39 13.80 6.35
C LEU A 124 -11.40 14.98 6.45
N ASN A 125 -11.74 16.14 5.87
CA ASN A 125 -10.91 17.34 5.96
C ASN A 125 -10.81 17.87 7.40
N GLU A 126 -11.91 17.84 8.16
CA GLU A 126 -11.89 18.22 9.58
C GLU A 126 -11.00 17.27 10.40
N LYS A 127 -11.10 15.96 10.14
CA LYS A 127 -10.32 14.94 10.86
C LYS A 127 -8.85 14.90 10.45
N LEU A 128 -8.50 15.35 9.24
CA LEU A 128 -7.15 15.25 8.67
C LEU A 128 -6.06 15.85 9.56
N LYS A 129 -6.35 16.98 10.23
CA LYS A 129 -5.40 17.63 11.14
C LYS A 129 -5.04 16.70 12.31
N TYR A 130 -6.03 16.11 12.96
CA TYR A 130 -5.82 15.18 14.07
C TYR A 130 -5.04 13.93 13.64
N ILE A 131 -5.34 13.41 12.45
CA ILE A 131 -4.61 12.26 11.87
C ILE A 131 -3.14 12.60 11.67
N ASN A 132 -2.84 13.78 11.10
CA ASN A 132 -1.47 14.24 10.90
C ASN A 132 -0.73 14.38 12.23
N ASP A 133 -1.36 14.98 13.24
CA ASP A 133 -0.76 15.21 14.56
C ASP A 133 -0.44 13.86 15.26
N LEU A 134 -1.35 12.89 15.18
CA LEU A 134 -1.15 11.54 15.72
C LEU A 134 -0.03 10.78 15.00
N GLU A 135 0.00 10.81 13.66
CA GLU A 135 1.08 10.17 12.90
C GLU A 135 2.44 10.79 13.20
N LEU A 136 2.51 12.13 13.31
CA LEU A 136 3.73 12.82 13.71
C LEU A 136 4.15 12.41 15.12
N ALA A 137 3.22 12.28 16.07
CA ALA A 137 3.50 11.84 17.43
C ALA A 137 4.07 10.41 17.46
N VAL A 138 3.46 9.46 16.74
CA VAL A 138 3.98 8.08 16.65
C VAL A 138 5.35 8.04 15.97
N HIS A 139 5.51 8.72 14.83
CA HIS A 139 6.79 8.73 14.13
C HIS A 139 7.90 9.36 14.98
N ALA A 140 7.62 10.45 15.70
CA ALA A 140 8.58 11.08 16.61
C ALA A 140 8.95 10.15 17.78
N LEU A 141 7.98 9.40 18.33
CA LEU A 141 8.21 8.41 19.37
C LEU A 141 9.17 7.31 18.88
N LEU A 142 8.88 6.72 17.72
CA LEU A 142 9.68 5.65 17.11
C LEU A 142 11.09 6.14 16.73
N GLN A 143 11.17 7.32 16.12
CA GLN A 143 12.45 7.94 15.76
C GLN A 143 13.30 8.22 17.01
N ARG A 144 12.69 8.74 18.09
CA ARG A 144 13.39 8.96 19.37
C ARG A 144 13.94 7.66 19.93
N ARG A 145 13.16 6.57 19.90
CA ARG A 145 13.63 5.23 20.30
C ARG A 145 14.83 4.80 19.46
N ALA A 146 14.72 4.87 18.14
CA ALA A 146 15.79 4.48 17.23
C ALA A 146 17.08 5.30 17.45
N MET A 147 16.96 6.62 17.61
CA MET A 147 18.10 7.50 17.88
C MET A 147 18.77 7.19 19.23
N ARG A 148 18.01 6.85 20.27
CA ARG A 148 18.58 6.46 21.57
C ARG A 148 19.41 5.19 21.45
N VAL A 149 18.87 4.16 20.78
CA VAL A 149 19.58 2.88 20.57
C VAL A 149 20.85 3.11 19.76
N LEU A 150 20.78 3.88 18.67
CA LEU A 150 21.94 4.22 17.86
C LEU A 150 23.01 4.98 18.65
N LYS A 151 22.60 6.03 19.36
CA LYS A 151 23.52 6.85 20.16
C LYS A 151 24.19 6.03 21.26
N ARG A 152 23.41 5.20 21.97
CA ARG A 152 23.95 4.28 22.97
C ARG A 152 25.04 3.40 22.35
N ARG A 153 24.76 2.73 21.22
CA ARG A 153 25.74 1.89 20.54
C ARG A 153 27.02 2.64 20.17
N GLN A 154 26.91 3.87 19.69
CA GLN A 154 28.06 4.71 19.33
C GLN A 154 28.87 5.16 20.56
N ASP A 155 28.19 5.54 21.64
CA ASP A 155 28.82 5.93 22.91
C ASP A 155 29.54 4.73 23.55
N GLU A 156 28.92 3.55 23.56
CA GLU A 156 29.54 2.30 24.01
C GLU A 156 30.81 1.96 23.22
N LEU A 157 30.75 2.05 21.89
CA LEU A 157 31.88 1.82 21.01
C LEU A 157 33.04 2.77 21.31
N LYS A 158 32.72 4.07 21.44
CA LYS A 158 33.71 5.11 21.72
C LYS A 158 34.37 4.90 23.09
N ASN A 159 33.56 4.61 24.11
CA ASN A 159 34.04 4.41 25.49
C ASN A 159 34.90 3.14 25.61
N GLU A 160 34.46 2.03 25.02
CA GLU A 160 35.23 0.78 25.02
C GLU A 160 36.55 0.91 24.24
N SER A 161 36.52 1.57 23.07
CA SER A 161 37.74 1.85 22.31
C SER A 161 38.73 2.73 23.09
N ALA A 162 38.25 3.80 23.73
CA ALA A 162 39.10 4.71 24.50
C ALA A 162 39.70 4.01 25.74
N TYR A 163 38.91 3.17 26.42
CA TYR A 163 39.36 2.38 27.56
C TYR A 163 40.48 1.42 27.18
N ILE A 164 40.31 0.66 26.08
CA ILE A 164 41.33 -0.29 25.61
C ILE A 164 42.59 0.45 25.15
N GLN A 165 42.45 1.59 24.47
CA GLN A 165 43.59 2.41 24.07
C GLN A 165 44.39 2.90 25.28
N HIS A 166 43.71 3.39 26.33
CA HIS A 166 44.38 3.83 27.56
C HIS A 166 45.21 2.70 28.20
N LEU A 167 44.63 1.51 28.32
CA LEU A 167 45.33 0.33 28.87
C LEU A 167 46.53 -0.11 28.02
N THR A 168 46.47 0.09 26.71
CA THR A 168 47.53 -0.36 25.79
C THR A 168 48.67 0.66 25.65
N SER A 169 48.40 1.96 25.88
CA SER A 169 49.40 3.04 25.71
C SER A 169 50.36 3.22 26.89
N GLY A 170 50.20 2.50 28.00
CA GLY A 170 51.19 2.42 29.09
C GLY A 170 51.47 3.74 29.85
N ASN A 171 50.65 4.77 29.66
CA ASN A 171 50.85 6.11 30.23
C ASN A 171 50.14 6.29 31.59
N ASP A 172 50.23 5.28 32.46
CA ASP A 172 49.71 5.34 33.83
C ASP A 172 50.54 6.31 34.69
N LYS A 173 50.22 7.60 34.58
CA LYS A 173 50.23 8.47 35.77
C LYS A 173 48.78 8.62 36.23
N PRO A 174 48.46 8.25 37.48
CA PRO A 174 47.15 8.54 38.05
C PRO A 174 47.08 10.04 38.26
N THR A 175 46.54 10.76 37.28
CA THR A 175 46.28 12.19 37.43
C THR A 175 44.89 12.28 38.05
N ASN A 176 44.84 12.72 39.30
CA ASN A 176 43.64 12.87 40.13
C ASN A 176 42.41 13.33 39.32
N GLY A 177 41.51 12.39 39.06
CA GLY A 177 40.23 12.59 38.39
C GLY A 177 39.32 11.38 38.62
N SER A 178 39.20 10.93 39.87
CA SER A 178 38.53 9.68 40.28
C SER A 178 37.08 9.56 39.80
N LEU A 179 36.39 10.67 39.54
CA LEU A 179 34.96 10.67 39.19
C LEU A 179 34.68 10.26 37.73
N GLU A 180 35.49 10.68 36.74
CA GLU A 180 35.28 10.33 35.33
C GLU A 180 35.71 8.89 34.98
N GLY A 181 36.67 8.33 35.73
CA GLY A 181 37.12 6.95 35.57
C GLY A 181 36.08 5.94 36.07
N ASP A 182 35.44 6.25 37.20
CA ASP A 182 34.42 5.40 37.82
C ASP A 182 33.16 5.30 36.94
N GLU A 183 32.70 6.41 36.36
CA GLU A 183 31.53 6.42 35.45
C GLU A 183 31.77 5.59 34.17
N LYS A 184 32.96 5.68 33.56
CA LYS A 184 33.31 4.90 32.37
C LYS A 184 33.42 3.40 32.66
N THR A 185 33.93 3.06 33.84
CA THR A 185 34.06 1.67 34.29
C THR A 185 32.68 1.07 34.53
N GLN A 186 31.80 1.79 35.23
CA GLN A 186 30.41 1.39 35.45
C GLN A 186 29.65 1.20 34.12
N LEU A 187 29.87 2.07 33.13
CA LEU A 187 29.27 1.93 31.80
C LEU A 187 29.74 0.64 31.09
N LEU A 188 31.03 0.29 31.18
CA LEU A 188 31.58 -0.95 30.63
C LEU A 188 30.95 -2.19 31.27
N GLU A 189 30.80 -2.19 32.60
CA GLU A 189 30.14 -3.27 33.34
C GLU A 189 28.68 -3.44 32.91
N MET A 190 27.95 -2.34 32.74
CA MET A 190 26.58 -2.37 32.21
C MET A 190 26.53 -2.95 30.79
N CYS A 191 27.50 -2.63 29.93
CA CYS A 191 27.60 -3.19 28.58
C CYS A 191 27.85 -4.72 28.61
N GLU A 192 28.78 -5.18 29.45
CA GLU A 192 29.06 -6.61 29.65
C GLU A 192 27.85 -7.35 30.25
N HIS A 193 27.12 -6.72 31.16
CA HIS A 193 25.88 -7.26 31.71
C HIS A 193 24.85 -7.50 30.61
N ARG A 194 24.56 -6.49 29.76
CA ARG A 194 23.64 -6.64 28.60
C ARG A 194 24.10 -7.74 27.65
N ARG A 195 25.40 -7.81 27.35
CA ARG A 195 25.94 -8.87 26.49
C ARG A 195 25.77 -10.26 27.11
N THR A 196 25.91 -10.37 28.42
CA THR A 196 25.72 -11.61 29.17
C THR A 196 24.26 -12.04 29.22
N CYS A 197 23.32 -11.11 29.44
CA CYS A 197 21.88 -11.41 29.33
C CYS A 197 21.53 -11.97 27.94
N ARG A 198 22.05 -11.36 26.87
CA ARG A 198 21.85 -11.85 25.49
C ARG A 198 22.45 -13.21 25.23
N ARG A 199 23.61 -13.53 25.82
CA ARG A 199 24.20 -14.88 25.78
C ARG A 199 23.26 -15.90 26.43
N GLN A 200 22.77 -15.62 27.62
CA GLN A 200 21.87 -16.53 28.36
C GLN A 200 20.56 -16.78 27.62
N VAL A 201 19.97 -15.76 26.99
CA VAL A 201 18.74 -15.93 26.21
C VAL A 201 18.96 -16.86 25.02
N ARG A 202 20.10 -16.73 24.31
CA ARG A 202 20.43 -17.61 23.17
C ARG A 202 20.75 -19.04 23.56
N GLU A 203 21.46 -19.23 24.67
CA GLU A 203 21.74 -20.56 25.21
C GLU A 203 20.44 -21.31 25.52
N ARG A 204 19.42 -20.60 26.00
CA ARG A 204 18.08 -21.16 26.23
C ARG A 204 17.32 -21.47 24.93
N SER A 205 17.56 -20.74 23.85
CA SER A 205 16.90 -20.97 22.54
C SER A 205 17.62 -22.03 21.68
N GLY A 206 18.80 -22.50 22.09
CA GLY A 206 19.55 -23.54 21.36
C GLY A 206 20.25 -23.05 20.09
N GLU A 207 20.49 -21.74 19.94
CA GLU A 207 21.21 -21.19 18.79
C GLU A 207 22.71 -21.53 18.84
N ALA A 208 23.13 -22.52 18.05
CA ALA A 208 24.54 -22.89 17.90
C ALA A 208 25.28 -21.99 16.88
N GLY A 209 26.59 -21.79 17.08
CA GLY A 209 27.45 -21.08 16.10
C GLY A 209 27.31 -19.56 16.05
N HIS A 210 26.80 -18.94 17.13
CA HIS A 210 26.70 -17.49 17.28
C HIS A 210 28.00 -16.88 17.82
N HIS A 211 28.51 -15.85 17.14
CA HIS A 211 29.71 -15.11 17.56
C HIS A 211 29.37 -13.82 18.30
N GLU A 212 30.18 -13.45 19.30
CA GLU A 212 29.99 -12.17 20.02
C GLU A 212 30.14 -11.00 19.02
N GLY A 213 29.15 -10.09 18.97
CA GLY A 213 29.07 -9.03 17.96
C GLY A 213 27.97 -9.24 16.90
N MET A 214 27.41 -10.44 16.78
CA MET A 214 26.29 -10.73 15.85
C MET A 214 24.90 -10.37 16.40
N SER A 215 24.78 -10.02 17.68
CA SER A 215 23.49 -9.73 18.31
C SER A 215 22.88 -8.43 17.80
N SER A 216 21.56 -8.35 17.65
CA SER A 216 20.88 -7.05 17.50
C SER A 216 20.81 -6.36 18.86
N ASP A 217 21.06 -5.06 18.89
CA ASP A 217 21.07 -4.24 20.11
C ASP A 217 19.75 -3.49 20.28
N ASP A 218 18.62 -4.14 20.02
CA ASP A 218 17.29 -3.52 19.97
C ASP A 218 16.65 -3.29 21.36
N GLU A 219 17.33 -3.73 22.42
CA GLU A 219 16.85 -3.71 23.81
C GLU A 219 16.80 -2.28 24.38
N LEU A 220 15.76 -2.00 25.16
CA LEU A 220 15.65 -0.80 25.99
C LEU A 220 15.83 -1.18 27.46
N SER A 221 16.24 -0.23 28.30
CA SER A 221 16.13 -0.44 29.74
C SER A 221 14.66 -0.62 30.16
N PRO A 222 14.36 -1.33 31.27
CA PRO A 222 12.98 -1.52 31.71
C PRO A 222 12.22 -0.18 31.86
N THR A 223 12.86 0.84 32.41
CA THR A 223 12.29 2.18 32.57
C THR A 223 11.94 2.80 31.21
N GLU A 224 12.88 2.81 30.26
CA GLU A 224 12.64 3.35 28.91
C GLU A 224 11.55 2.57 28.16
N ALA A 225 11.48 1.26 28.34
CA ALA A 225 10.45 0.42 27.74
C ALA A 225 9.07 0.78 28.29
N THR A 226 8.94 0.95 29.61
CA THR A 226 7.66 1.35 30.24
C THR A 226 7.22 2.75 29.83
N GLU A 227 8.15 3.71 29.74
CA GLU A 227 7.85 5.06 29.28
C GLU A 227 7.42 5.08 27.81
N PHE A 228 8.17 4.38 26.95
CA PHE A 228 7.83 4.25 25.54
C PHE A 228 6.44 3.62 25.35
N GLN A 229 6.16 2.54 26.09
CA GLN A 229 4.88 1.85 26.04
C GLN A 229 3.75 2.76 26.50
N LYS A 230 3.91 3.47 27.63
CA LYS A 230 2.92 4.44 28.13
C LYS A 230 2.64 5.54 27.12
N SER A 231 3.69 6.13 26.52
CA SER A 231 3.52 7.16 25.49
C SER A 231 2.84 6.62 24.24
N ARG A 232 3.17 5.39 23.82
CA ARG A 232 2.49 4.71 22.70
C ARG A 232 1.00 4.52 23.01
N ASP A 233 0.67 4.00 24.18
CA ASP A 233 -0.71 3.72 24.59
C ASP A 233 -1.56 4.99 24.64
N ASN A 234 -1.00 6.11 25.08
CA ASN A 234 -1.68 7.40 25.04
C ASN A 234 -2.04 7.83 23.61
N VAL A 235 -1.08 7.73 22.67
CA VAL A 235 -1.33 8.09 21.26
C VAL A 235 -2.34 7.14 20.62
N LEU A 236 -2.31 5.85 20.98
CA LEU A 236 -3.29 4.88 20.50
C LEU A 236 -4.69 5.15 21.05
N GLU A 237 -4.80 5.56 22.31
CA GLU A 237 -6.07 5.97 22.90
C GLU A 237 -6.65 7.21 22.18
N ASP A 238 -5.83 8.21 21.90
CA ASP A 238 -6.25 9.40 21.14
C ASP A 238 -6.64 9.03 19.69
N SER A 239 -5.97 8.05 19.09
CA SER A 239 -6.31 7.54 17.74
C SER A 239 -7.70 6.91 17.67
N ARG A 240 -8.15 6.24 18.74
CA ARG A 240 -9.49 5.63 18.81
C ARG A 240 -10.61 6.66 18.81
N LYS A 241 -10.33 7.87 19.30
CA LYS A 241 -11.30 8.97 19.44
C LYS A 241 -11.50 9.78 18.17
N VAL A 242 -10.64 9.62 17.15
CA VAL A 242 -10.66 10.43 15.91
C VAL A 242 -12.04 10.40 15.23
N PHE A 243 -12.68 9.23 15.20
CA PHE A 243 -13.97 9.01 14.52
C PHE A 243 -15.08 8.58 15.49
N GLU A 244 -14.91 8.75 16.80
CA GLU A 244 -15.92 8.34 17.79
C GLU A 244 -17.25 9.09 17.61
N ASP A 245 -17.18 10.35 17.19
CA ASP A 245 -18.30 11.25 16.91
C ASP A 245 -18.84 11.14 15.47
N VAL A 246 -18.29 10.23 14.66
CA VAL A 246 -18.61 10.12 13.22
C VAL A 246 -19.46 8.90 12.94
N HIS A 247 -20.53 9.07 12.17
CA HIS A 247 -21.36 7.96 11.73
C HIS A 247 -20.56 7.01 10.83
N ALA A 248 -20.75 5.70 11.01
CA ALA A 248 -19.98 4.67 10.31
C ALA A 248 -19.99 4.79 8.77
N ASP A 249 -21.06 5.35 8.19
CA ASP A 249 -21.15 5.60 6.74
C ASP A 249 -20.08 6.59 6.21
N PHE A 250 -19.42 7.34 7.08
CA PHE A 250 -18.39 8.32 6.72
C PHE A 250 -16.96 7.96 7.19
N CYS A 251 -16.78 6.84 7.89
CA CYS A 251 -15.46 6.39 8.36
C CYS A 251 -15.16 4.91 8.11
N ASP A 252 -16.17 4.08 7.84
CA ASP A 252 -15.97 2.67 7.46
C ASP A 252 -15.72 2.58 5.94
N ILE A 253 -14.52 2.13 5.58
CA ILE A 253 -14.08 2.01 4.18
C ILE A 253 -15.02 1.10 3.38
N ARG A 254 -15.51 -0.01 3.94
CA ARG A 254 -16.42 -0.92 3.23
C ARG A 254 -17.73 -0.23 2.92
N LYS A 255 -18.31 0.47 3.90
CA LYS A 255 -19.58 1.20 3.70
C LYS A 255 -19.44 2.31 2.68
N ILE A 256 -18.31 3.02 2.70
CA ILE A 256 -18.02 4.06 1.72
C ILE A 256 -17.93 3.44 0.31
N LEU A 257 -17.17 2.35 0.16
CA LEU A 257 -17.03 1.65 -1.12
C LEU A 257 -18.36 1.10 -1.63
N LEU A 258 -19.26 0.62 -0.76
CA LEU A 258 -20.61 0.19 -1.16
C LEU A 258 -21.44 1.32 -1.80
N LYS A 259 -21.26 2.59 -1.40
CA LYS A 259 -21.93 3.73 -2.05
C LYS A 259 -21.40 3.99 -3.46
N PHE A 260 -20.10 3.80 -3.67
CA PHE A 260 -19.50 3.91 -4.99
C PHE A 260 -19.81 2.69 -5.87
N GLN A 261 -19.95 1.52 -5.27
CA GLN A 261 -20.43 0.30 -5.94
C GLN A 261 -21.87 0.49 -6.43
N GLU A 262 -22.76 1.06 -5.60
CA GLU A 262 -24.12 1.39 -6.01
C GLU A 262 -24.15 2.35 -7.21
N TRP A 263 -23.24 3.33 -7.25
CA TRP A 263 -23.08 4.21 -8.41
C TRP A 263 -22.61 3.42 -9.64
N LYS A 264 -21.56 2.60 -9.50
CA LYS A 264 -21.01 1.76 -10.59
C LYS A 264 -22.09 0.86 -11.20
N GLU A 265 -22.92 0.23 -10.37
CA GLU A 265 -23.97 -0.70 -10.82
C GLU A 265 -25.16 0.01 -11.49
N LYS A 266 -25.56 1.18 -10.98
CA LYS A 266 -26.72 1.92 -11.50
C LYS A 266 -26.38 2.81 -12.69
N PHE A 267 -25.21 3.46 -12.67
CA PHE A 267 -24.80 4.47 -13.65
C PHE A 267 -23.31 4.33 -14.02
N PRO A 268 -22.92 3.25 -14.72
CA PRO A 268 -21.52 2.94 -15.03
C PRO A 268 -20.83 4.03 -15.87
N ASP A 269 -21.51 4.60 -16.87
CA ASP A 269 -20.92 5.63 -17.73
C ASP A 269 -20.59 6.90 -16.92
N SER A 270 -21.53 7.35 -16.08
CA SER A 270 -21.30 8.51 -15.21
C SER A 270 -20.21 8.26 -14.16
N TYR A 271 -20.08 7.02 -13.66
CA TYR A 271 -19.01 6.64 -12.74
C TYR A 271 -17.64 6.76 -13.42
N CYS A 272 -17.53 6.28 -14.66
CA CYS A 272 -16.31 6.39 -15.48
C CYS A 272 -16.00 7.85 -15.82
N ASP A 273 -16.99 8.62 -16.27
CA ASP A 273 -16.83 10.04 -16.64
C ASP A 273 -16.44 10.92 -15.44
N ALA A 274 -16.86 10.54 -14.23
CA ALA A 274 -16.45 11.21 -12.99
C ALA A 274 -15.08 10.74 -12.46
N TYR A 275 -14.40 9.83 -13.16
CA TYR A 275 -13.09 9.29 -12.79
C TYR A 275 -13.03 8.76 -11.35
N ILE A 276 -14.08 8.06 -10.90
CA ILE A 276 -14.20 7.67 -9.49
C ILE A 276 -13.05 6.74 -9.06
N SER A 277 -12.70 5.74 -9.86
CA SER A 277 -11.56 4.85 -9.60
C SER A 277 -10.25 5.62 -9.38
N PHE A 278 -10.05 6.73 -10.10
CA PHE A 278 -8.89 7.59 -9.94
C PHE A 278 -8.92 8.37 -8.61
N CYS A 279 -10.11 8.77 -8.16
CA CYS A 279 -10.33 9.56 -6.96
C CYS A 279 -10.31 8.73 -5.66
N LEU A 280 -10.73 7.48 -5.71
CA LEU A 280 -10.85 6.59 -4.54
C LEU A 280 -9.58 6.50 -3.70
N PRO A 281 -8.36 6.29 -4.25
CA PRO A 281 -7.14 6.24 -3.45
C PRO A 281 -6.92 7.50 -2.59
N LYS A 282 -7.26 8.67 -3.11
CA LYS A 282 -7.14 9.94 -2.39
C LYS A 282 -8.22 10.09 -1.31
N LEU A 283 -9.43 9.65 -1.60
CA LEU A 283 -10.55 9.69 -0.66
C LEU A 283 -10.32 8.75 0.53
N LEU A 284 -9.82 7.54 0.28
CA LEU A 284 -9.58 6.53 1.31
C LEU A 284 -8.33 6.78 2.15
N ASN A 285 -7.39 7.58 1.64
CA ASN A 285 -6.08 7.83 2.26
C ASN A 285 -6.16 8.21 3.76
N PRO A 286 -7.00 9.18 4.20
CA PRO A 286 -7.08 9.53 5.62
C PRO A 286 -7.55 8.37 6.51
N LEU A 287 -8.50 7.55 6.02
CA LEU A 287 -9.05 6.42 6.76
C LEU A 287 -8.02 5.29 6.91
N ILE A 288 -7.30 4.99 5.83
CA ILE A 288 -6.22 4.00 5.82
C ILE A 288 -5.10 4.44 6.76
N ARG A 289 -4.72 5.72 6.71
CA ARG A 289 -3.69 6.30 7.59
C ARG A 289 -4.02 6.12 9.08
N VAL A 290 -5.28 6.32 9.48
CA VAL A 290 -5.71 6.06 10.86
C VAL A 290 -5.55 4.59 11.25
N GLN A 291 -5.92 3.66 10.38
CA GLN A 291 -5.72 2.23 10.64
C GLN A 291 -4.23 1.85 10.73
N LEU A 292 -3.35 2.62 10.08
CA LEU A 292 -1.90 2.41 10.08
C LEU A 292 -1.16 3.14 11.21
N ILE A 293 -1.84 3.83 12.14
CA ILE A 293 -1.18 4.56 13.24
C ILE A 293 -0.35 3.61 14.11
N ASN A 294 -0.87 2.42 14.44
CA ASN A 294 -0.15 1.42 15.24
C ASN A 294 0.71 0.47 14.40
N TRP A 295 0.70 0.60 13.07
CA TRP A 295 1.40 -0.35 12.21
C TRP A 295 2.90 -0.03 12.16
N ASN A 296 3.72 -1.02 12.53
CA ASN A 296 5.18 -0.94 12.50
C ASN A 296 5.76 -2.17 11.79
N PRO A 297 6.28 -2.03 10.55
CA PRO A 297 6.79 -3.16 9.77
C PRO A 297 8.14 -3.70 10.28
N LEU A 298 8.74 -3.09 11.31
CA LEU A 298 10.03 -3.51 11.87
C LEU A 298 9.90 -4.46 13.07
N GLU A 299 8.68 -4.67 13.59
CA GLU A 299 8.40 -5.56 14.73
C GLU A 299 8.16 -7.02 14.27
N GLN A 300 8.46 -8.01 15.11
CA GLN A 300 8.39 -9.44 14.71
C GLN A 300 6.98 -9.94 14.36
N ASN A 301 5.93 -9.41 15.01
CA ASN A 301 4.54 -9.85 14.83
C ASN A 301 3.70 -8.73 14.22
N PHE A 302 4.23 -8.03 13.22
CA PHE A 302 3.47 -6.97 12.55
C PHE A 302 2.34 -7.59 11.71
N THR A 303 1.21 -6.91 11.66
CA THR A 303 0.06 -7.33 10.84
C THR A 303 0.40 -7.16 9.36
N GLU A 304 0.22 -8.22 8.58
CA GLU A 304 0.35 -8.18 7.12
C GLU A 304 -0.73 -7.26 6.51
N LEU A 305 -0.46 -6.66 5.36
CA LEU A 305 -1.39 -5.68 4.78
C LEU A 305 -2.71 -6.35 4.38
N GLU A 306 -2.63 -7.58 3.90
CA GLU A 306 -3.71 -8.46 3.43
C GLU A 306 -4.69 -8.85 4.54
N GLU A 307 -4.22 -8.83 5.78
CA GLU A 307 -5.05 -9.09 6.95
C GLU A 307 -5.86 -7.87 7.38
N MET A 308 -5.49 -6.67 6.90
CA MET A 308 -6.11 -5.44 7.35
C MET A 308 -7.49 -5.23 6.74
N PRO A 309 -8.45 -4.67 7.50
CA PRO A 309 -9.82 -4.46 7.02
C PRO A 309 -9.90 -3.58 5.77
N TRP A 310 -9.03 -2.56 5.65
CA TRP A 310 -8.99 -1.68 4.49
C TRP A 310 -8.52 -2.39 3.21
N PHE A 311 -7.56 -3.32 3.33
CA PHE A 311 -7.00 -4.01 2.17
C PHE A 311 -8.07 -4.92 1.57
N ARG A 312 -8.69 -5.75 2.42
CA ARG A 312 -9.78 -6.65 2.02
C ARG A 312 -10.97 -5.88 1.44
N ALA A 313 -11.31 -4.73 2.02
CA ALA A 313 -12.40 -3.89 1.51
C ALA A 313 -12.16 -3.41 0.07
N ILE A 314 -10.92 -3.01 -0.24
CA ILE A 314 -10.57 -2.56 -1.60
C ILE A 314 -10.47 -3.76 -2.54
N GLU A 315 -9.88 -4.87 -2.09
CA GLU A 315 -9.78 -6.10 -2.88
C GLU A 315 -11.19 -6.62 -3.26
N GLU A 316 -12.11 -6.73 -2.29
CA GLU A 316 -13.51 -7.09 -2.52
C GLU A 316 -14.23 -6.13 -3.48
N PHE A 317 -13.94 -4.82 -3.39
CA PHE A 317 -14.49 -3.82 -4.29
C PHE A 317 -13.97 -3.98 -5.73
N SER A 318 -12.67 -4.15 -5.91
CA SER A 318 -12.03 -4.36 -7.21
C SER A 318 -12.44 -5.71 -7.83
N ASP A 319 -12.64 -6.75 -7.02
CA ASP A 319 -13.01 -8.10 -7.46
C ASP A 319 -14.51 -8.32 -7.64
N SER A 320 -15.34 -7.29 -7.41
CA SER A 320 -16.78 -7.29 -7.67
C SER A 320 -17.08 -7.38 -9.17
N LYS A 321 -16.72 -8.51 -9.78
CA LYS A 321 -17.07 -8.86 -11.15
C LYS A 321 -18.57 -9.07 -11.21
N ASN A 322 -19.27 -8.13 -11.84
CA ASN A 322 -20.47 -8.48 -12.57
C ASN A 322 -20.06 -9.56 -13.60
N LEU A 323 -20.71 -10.72 -13.53
CA LEU A 323 -20.51 -11.94 -14.33
C LEU A 323 -20.76 -11.76 -15.85
N SER A 324 -20.78 -10.53 -16.35
CA SER A 324 -21.09 -10.17 -17.72
C SER A 324 -19.99 -9.25 -18.25
N GLU A 325 -19.18 -9.81 -19.14
CA GLU A 325 -18.11 -9.20 -19.94
C GLU A 325 -16.72 -9.08 -19.29
N LEU A 326 -15.81 -9.91 -19.80
CA LEU A 326 -14.35 -9.79 -19.74
C LEU A 326 -13.86 -8.48 -20.36
N LYS A 327 -14.17 -7.31 -19.77
CA LYS A 327 -13.42 -6.08 -20.06
C LYS A 327 -12.10 -6.15 -19.29
N ARG A 328 -11.00 -6.39 -20.01
CA ARG A 328 -9.64 -6.54 -19.46
C ARG A 328 -9.02 -5.25 -18.86
N ASP A 329 -9.83 -4.23 -18.60
CA ASP A 329 -9.41 -2.89 -18.16
C ASP A 329 -10.51 -2.29 -17.25
N ASP A 330 -10.83 -2.95 -16.13
CA ASP A 330 -11.60 -2.29 -15.07
C ASP A 330 -10.68 -1.28 -14.36
N PRO A 331 -10.96 0.04 -14.44
CA PRO A 331 -10.12 1.05 -13.80
C PRO A 331 -10.06 0.90 -12.27
N ASP A 332 -11.00 0.18 -11.64
CA ASP A 332 -11.00 -0.07 -10.20
C ASP A 332 -9.90 -1.05 -9.76
N GLN A 333 -9.33 -1.84 -10.67
CA GLN A 333 -8.18 -2.71 -10.40
C GLN A 333 -6.92 -1.91 -10.07
N GLU A 334 -6.86 -0.65 -10.47
CA GLU A 334 -5.77 0.28 -10.18
C GLU A 334 -5.91 0.98 -8.80
N VAL A 335 -7.04 0.84 -8.11
CA VAL A 335 -7.28 1.49 -6.81
C VAL A 335 -6.29 0.98 -5.76
N LEU A 336 -6.18 -0.34 -5.60
CA LEU A 336 -5.28 -0.95 -4.62
C LEU A 336 -3.79 -0.64 -4.91
N PRO A 337 -3.26 -0.85 -6.14
CA PRO A 337 -1.90 -0.44 -6.49
C PRO A 337 -1.60 1.03 -6.15
N ARG A 338 -2.53 1.94 -6.45
CA ARG A 338 -2.35 3.37 -6.16
C ARG A 338 -2.41 3.70 -4.68
N VAL A 339 -3.23 3.00 -3.90
CA VAL A 339 -3.23 3.13 -2.44
C VAL A 339 -1.88 2.69 -1.87
N ILE A 340 -1.34 1.56 -2.33
CA ILE A 340 -0.01 1.10 -1.94
C ILE A 340 1.05 2.14 -2.30
N GLU A 341 1.03 2.63 -3.54
CA GLU A 341 2.01 3.60 -4.05
C GLU A 341 1.96 4.94 -3.31
N LYS A 342 0.76 5.48 -3.06
CA LYS A 342 0.58 6.84 -2.50
C LYS A 342 0.48 6.88 -0.98
N THR A 343 0.23 5.75 -0.32
CA THR A 343 0.00 5.69 1.14
C THR A 343 1.00 4.79 1.85
N ILE A 344 1.18 3.56 1.36
CA ILE A 344 2.00 2.55 2.05
C ILE A 344 3.50 2.79 1.80
N LEU A 345 3.92 2.92 0.54
CA LEU A 345 5.34 3.12 0.21
C LEU A 345 5.93 4.38 0.89
N PRO A 346 5.27 5.56 0.91
CA PRO A 346 5.79 6.73 1.62
C PRO A 346 5.94 6.49 3.12
N LYS A 347 5.02 5.74 3.74
CA LYS A 347 5.11 5.38 5.16
C LYS A 347 6.32 4.45 5.41
N ILE A 348 6.51 3.42 4.59
CA ILE A 348 7.69 2.55 4.65
C ILE A 348 8.97 3.37 4.48
N THR A 349 9.02 4.27 3.50
CA THR A 349 10.17 5.16 3.28
C THR A 349 10.50 5.98 4.53
N ALA A 350 9.50 6.48 5.26
CA ALA A 350 9.71 7.17 6.53
C ALA A 350 10.31 6.26 7.62
N PHE A 351 9.88 4.99 7.71
CA PHE A 351 10.48 4.00 8.60
C PHE A 351 11.94 3.72 8.24
N VAL A 352 12.25 3.48 6.96
CA VAL A 352 13.61 3.24 6.47
C VAL A 352 14.53 4.41 6.79
N LYS A 353 14.05 5.64 6.58
CA LYS A 353 14.83 6.86 6.79
C LYS A 353 15.13 7.12 8.27
N ASN A 354 14.14 6.94 9.15
CA ASN A 354 14.19 7.49 10.50
C ASN A 354 14.25 6.45 11.63
N VAL A 355 13.87 5.20 11.36
CA VAL A 355 13.67 4.17 12.41
C VAL A 355 14.50 2.93 12.16
N TRP A 356 14.57 2.44 10.91
CA TRP A 356 15.29 1.22 10.58
C TRP A 356 16.79 1.32 10.90
N ASP A 357 17.27 0.27 11.57
CA ASP A 357 18.69 0.05 11.83
C ASP A 357 19.22 -1.11 10.96
N PRO A 358 20.09 -0.84 9.96
CA PRO A 358 20.69 -1.88 9.12
C PRO A 358 21.53 -2.91 9.89
N LEU A 359 21.95 -2.59 11.12
CA LEU A 359 22.62 -3.55 12.01
C LEU A 359 21.64 -4.46 12.75
N SER A 360 20.32 -4.27 12.66
CA SER A 360 19.33 -5.20 13.20
C SER A 360 18.86 -6.21 12.15
N THR A 361 19.18 -7.49 12.35
CA THR A 361 18.82 -8.57 11.41
C THR A 361 17.33 -8.85 11.38
N SER A 362 16.62 -8.76 12.51
CA SER A 362 15.17 -8.92 12.57
C SER A 362 14.45 -7.83 11.78
N GLN A 363 14.78 -6.56 12.04
CA GLN A 363 14.21 -5.43 11.32
C GLN A 363 14.49 -5.52 9.81
N THR A 364 15.72 -5.89 9.43
CA THR A 364 16.11 -6.02 8.03
C THR A 364 15.34 -7.14 7.32
N LYS A 365 15.22 -8.32 7.95
CA LYS A 365 14.45 -9.44 7.38
C LYS A 365 12.99 -9.08 7.18
N ASN A 366 12.35 -8.45 8.17
CA ASN A 366 10.95 -8.06 8.09
C ASN A 366 10.72 -7.05 6.95
N LEU A 367 11.60 -6.07 6.82
CA LEU A 367 11.51 -5.05 5.79
C LEU A 367 11.76 -5.61 4.39
N VAL A 368 12.74 -6.51 4.24
CA VAL A 368 13.00 -7.22 2.97
C VAL A 368 11.79 -8.07 2.58
N GLN A 369 11.22 -8.83 3.51
CA GLN A 369 10.03 -9.64 3.26
C GLN A 369 8.83 -8.78 2.83
N LEU A 370 8.57 -7.68 3.55
CA LEU A 370 7.49 -6.76 3.21
C LEU A 370 7.66 -6.17 1.81
N CYS A 371 8.86 -5.70 1.48
CA CYS A 371 9.17 -5.17 0.16
C CYS A 371 9.01 -6.23 -0.93
N SER A 372 9.48 -7.47 -0.71
CA SER A 372 9.30 -8.58 -1.66
C SER A 372 7.82 -8.84 -1.92
N ASN A 373 7.02 -8.98 -0.85
CA ASN A 373 5.59 -9.23 -0.95
C ASN A 373 4.85 -8.13 -1.73
N ILE A 374 5.17 -6.85 -1.45
CA ILE A 374 4.56 -5.71 -2.16
C ILE A 374 4.97 -5.70 -3.64
N PHE A 375 6.25 -5.91 -3.93
CA PHE A 375 6.75 -5.76 -5.30
C PHE A 375 6.43 -6.96 -6.19
N GLU A 376 6.44 -8.18 -5.67
CA GLU A 376 5.98 -9.36 -6.42
C GLU A 376 4.52 -9.20 -6.87
N LYS A 377 3.66 -8.68 -5.98
CA LYS A 377 2.25 -8.42 -6.30
C LYS A 377 2.07 -7.25 -7.27
N GLN A 378 2.90 -6.21 -7.18
CA GLN A 378 2.85 -5.09 -8.12
C GLN A 378 3.35 -5.46 -9.52
N VAL A 379 4.29 -6.40 -9.67
CA VAL A 379 4.74 -6.89 -11.00
C VAL A 379 3.61 -7.59 -11.77
N LEU A 380 2.58 -8.10 -11.08
CA LEU A 380 1.38 -8.64 -11.71
C LEU A 380 0.43 -7.54 -12.23
N SER A 381 0.53 -6.32 -11.70
CA SER A 381 -0.17 -5.14 -12.21
C SER A 381 0.65 -4.52 -13.34
N LYS A 382 0.02 -4.05 -14.42
CA LYS A 382 0.71 -3.54 -15.64
C LYS A 382 1.54 -2.26 -15.42
N ASN A 383 1.75 -1.81 -14.18
CA ASN A 383 2.45 -0.57 -13.88
C ASN A 383 3.96 -0.74 -13.95
N GLU A 384 4.57 0.04 -14.85
CA GLU A 384 5.99 0.33 -14.88
C GLU A 384 6.48 0.82 -13.50
N CYS A 385 7.75 0.60 -13.19
CA CYS A 385 8.38 0.91 -11.91
C CYS A 385 7.97 2.29 -11.37
N SER A 386 7.18 2.35 -10.30
CA SER A 386 6.67 3.60 -9.76
C SER A 386 7.77 4.45 -9.12
N GLN A 387 7.67 5.78 -9.23
CA GLN A 387 8.60 6.73 -8.59
C GLN A 387 8.72 6.46 -7.08
N ALA A 388 7.61 6.12 -6.41
CA ALA A 388 7.60 5.82 -4.98
C ALA A 388 8.43 4.58 -4.63
N LYS A 389 8.46 3.56 -5.51
CA LYS A 389 9.33 2.40 -5.36
C LYS A 389 10.80 2.79 -5.50
N GLU A 390 11.14 3.58 -6.51
CA GLU A 390 12.51 4.06 -6.73
C GLU A 390 12.99 4.92 -5.55
N ASP A 391 12.16 5.83 -5.05
CA ASP A 391 12.44 6.67 -3.89
C ASP A 391 12.71 5.81 -2.64
N LEU A 392 11.90 4.79 -2.39
CA LEU A 392 12.10 3.85 -1.28
C LEU A 392 13.44 3.12 -1.41
N MET A 393 13.76 2.59 -2.60
CA MET A 393 15.04 1.91 -2.84
C MET A 393 16.24 2.83 -2.66
N ASN A 394 16.14 4.08 -3.13
CA ASN A 394 17.18 5.09 -2.94
C ASN A 394 17.42 5.39 -1.46
N VAL A 395 16.36 5.50 -0.66
CA VAL A 395 16.47 5.72 0.79
C VAL A 395 17.06 4.50 1.50
N VAL A 396 16.70 3.28 1.10
CA VAL A 396 17.30 2.02 1.60
C VAL A 396 18.81 2.00 1.35
N VAL A 397 19.23 2.27 0.11
CA VAL A 397 20.65 2.34 -0.29
C VAL A 397 21.40 3.41 0.50
N LEU A 398 20.82 4.61 0.63
CA LEU A 398 21.43 5.71 1.38
C LEU A 398 21.60 5.35 2.87
N ARG A 399 20.60 4.69 3.47
CA ARG A 399 20.64 4.27 4.88
C ARG A 399 21.69 3.18 5.13
N MET A 400 21.81 2.21 4.23
CA MET A 400 22.87 1.19 4.29
C MET A 400 24.25 1.83 4.15
N LYS A 401 24.44 2.70 3.15
CA LYS A 401 25.69 3.43 2.93
C LYS A 401 26.12 4.20 4.18
N LYS A 402 25.19 4.97 4.76
CA LYS A 402 25.44 5.73 6.00
C LYS A 402 25.91 4.82 7.14
N SER A 403 25.28 3.65 7.31
CA SER A 403 25.65 2.70 8.37
C SER A 403 27.03 2.07 8.15
N ILE A 404 27.39 1.78 6.89
CA ILE A 404 28.73 1.29 6.54
C ILE A 404 29.81 2.36 6.80
N GLU A 405 29.50 3.62 6.58
CA GLU A 405 30.44 4.74 6.75
C GLU A 405 30.58 5.18 8.21
N GLU A 406 29.49 5.21 8.98
CA GLU A 406 29.46 5.80 10.33
C GLU A 406 29.54 4.76 11.46
N ASP A 407 28.99 3.54 11.28
CA ASP A 407 28.84 2.58 12.37
C ASP A 407 29.87 1.44 12.36
N ILE A 408 30.64 1.28 11.26
CA ILE A 408 31.67 0.25 11.14
C ILE A 408 33.03 0.78 11.58
N PHE A 409 33.62 0.07 12.53
CA PHE A 409 34.94 0.36 13.07
C PHE A 409 35.56 -0.95 13.56
N ILE A 410 36.67 -1.37 12.98
CA ILE A 410 37.44 -2.54 13.39
C ILE A 410 38.86 -2.06 13.74
N PRO A 411 39.25 -2.00 15.02
CA PRO A 411 40.57 -1.53 15.41
C PRO A 411 41.66 -2.51 14.96
N LEU A 412 42.85 -1.99 14.67
CA LEU A 412 44.04 -2.77 14.41
C LEU A 412 44.96 -2.70 15.63
N TYR A 413 45.44 -3.87 16.05
CA TYR A 413 46.33 -4.01 17.20
C TYR A 413 47.61 -4.74 16.77
N PRO A 414 48.75 -4.49 17.44
CA PRO A 414 49.96 -5.29 17.26
C PRO A 414 49.69 -6.78 17.53
N LYS A 415 50.38 -7.68 16.83
CA LYS A 415 50.18 -9.13 16.97
C LYS A 415 50.29 -9.60 18.42
N SER A 416 51.27 -9.10 19.15
CA SER A 416 51.46 -9.38 20.58
C SER A 416 50.26 -9.06 21.46
N ALA A 417 49.44 -8.07 21.11
CA ALA A 417 48.26 -7.68 21.88
C ALA A 417 47.03 -8.55 21.60
N VAL A 418 47.03 -9.30 20.49
CA VAL A 418 45.90 -10.16 20.04
C VAL A 418 46.23 -11.65 19.99
N GLU A 419 47.50 -12.01 20.24
CA GLU A 419 47.96 -13.40 20.34
C GLU A 419 47.17 -14.19 21.40
N ASP A 420 46.94 -13.59 22.57
CA ASP A 420 46.01 -14.15 23.55
C ASP A 420 44.56 -13.84 23.17
N LYS A 421 43.80 -14.87 22.80
CA LYS A 421 42.36 -14.78 22.51
C LYS A 421 41.53 -14.32 23.71
N SER A 422 42.06 -14.45 24.93
CA SER A 422 41.41 -13.99 26.15
C SER A 422 41.57 -12.49 26.39
N SER A 423 42.50 -11.84 25.67
CA SER A 423 42.82 -10.41 25.82
C SER A 423 41.65 -9.51 25.45
N LEU A 424 41.58 -8.34 26.09
CA LEU A 424 40.55 -7.34 25.81
C LEU A 424 40.61 -6.86 24.35
N CYS A 425 41.81 -6.64 23.81
CA CYS A 425 42.03 -6.23 22.42
C CYS A 425 41.50 -7.28 21.43
N SER A 426 41.78 -8.56 21.69
CA SER A 426 41.32 -9.67 20.83
C SER A 426 39.79 -9.80 20.85
N LYS A 427 39.18 -9.80 22.04
CA LYS A 427 37.72 -9.85 22.20
C LYS A 427 37.02 -8.67 21.54
N PHE A 428 37.50 -7.45 21.76
CA PHE A 428 36.91 -6.26 21.16
C PHE A 428 37.04 -6.25 19.63
N GLN A 429 38.23 -6.53 19.10
CA GLN A 429 38.43 -6.63 17.65
C GLN A 429 37.53 -7.72 17.02
N GLY A 430 37.44 -8.89 17.67
CA GLY A 430 36.55 -9.97 17.26
C GLY A 430 35.09 -9.53 17.20
N ARG A 431 34.58 -8.87 18.26
CA ARG A 431 33.21 -8.33 18.29
C ARG A 431 32.94 -7.37 17.14
N ARG A 432 33.88 -6.48 16.87
CA ARG A 432 33.76 -5.50 15.79
C ARG A 432 33.79 -6.15 14.42
N PHE A 433 34.63 -7.17 14.22
CA PHE A 433 34.64 -7.97 13.01
C PHE A 433 33.28 -8.66 12.79
N TRP A 434 32.76 -9.35 13.79
CA TRP A 434 31.49 -10.05 13.68
C TRP A 434 30.30 -9.11 13.49
N SER A 435 30.29 -7.93 14.12
CA SER A 435 29.29 -6.89 13.85
C SER A 435 29.34 -6.41 12.39
N ALA A 436 30.53 -6.32 11.78
CA ALA A 436 30.68 -5.95 10.38
C ALA A 436 30.23 -7.08 9.43
N VAL A 437 30.51 -8.36 9.76
CA VAL A 437 29.99 -9.51 9.01
C VAL A 437 28.46 -9.59 9.13
N LYS A 438 27.89 -9.23 10.28
CA LYS A 438 26.43 -9.12 10.44
C LYS A 438 25.84 -8.08 9.50
N LEU A 439 26.43 -6.88 9.44
CA LEU A 439 26.00 -5.85 8.51
C LEU A 439 26.14 -6.32 7.06
N LEU A 440 27.21 -7.05 6.72
CA LEU A 440 27.38 -7.65 5.40
C LEU A 440 26.21 -8.57 5.08
N SER A 441 25.90 -9.52 5.97
CA SER A 441 24.76 -10.40 5.80
C SER A 441 23.47 -9.63 5.60
N ASN A 442 23.21 -8.59 6.39
CA ASN A 442 21.99 -7.79 6.30
C ASN A 442 21.90 -6.97 5.00
N VAL A 443 23.02 -6.41 4.52
CA VAL A 443 23.08 -5.69 3.23
C VAL A 443 22.80 -6.65 2.07
N LEU A 444 23.35 -7.87 2.12
CA LEU A 444 23.18 -8.86 1.07
C LEU A 444 21.76 -9.47 1.02
N LEU A 445 20.96 -9.35 2.09
CA LEU A 445 19.54 -9.72 2.04
C LEU A 445 18.70 -8.88 1.07
N TRP A 446 19.19 -7.70 0.68
CA TRP A 446 18.51 -6.83 -0.29
C TRP A 446 18.73 -7.24 -1.75
N ASP A 447 19.55 -8.26 -1.98
CA ASP A 447 19.77 -8.85 -3.29
C ASP A 447 18.43 -9.34 -3.88
N GLY A 448 18.02 -8.77 -5.02
CA GLY A 448 16.79 -9.14 -5.74
C GLY A 448 15.66 -8.13 -5.59
N ILE A 449 15.81 -7.23 -4.64
CA ILE A 449 14.96 -6.06 -4.46
C ILE A 449 15.70 -4.81 -4.94
N VAL A 450 16.94 -4.63 -4.48
CA VAL A 450 17.86 -3.58 -4.95
C VAL A 450 18.68 -4.09 -6.13
N LYS A 451 19.08 -3.17 -7.03
CA LYS A 451 19.94 -3.49 -8.17
C LYS A 451 21.21 -4.20 -7.71
N GLU A 452 21.52 -5.32 -8.36
CA GLU A 452 22.61 -6.22 -7.97
C GLU A 452 23.98 -5.51 -7.88
N GLU A 453 24.31 -4.67 -8.86
CA GLU A 453 25.55 -3.86 -8.87
C GLU A 453 25.68 -2.98 -7.61
N THR A 454 24.58 -2.44 -7.12
CA THR A 454 24.57 -1.59 -5.91
C THR A 454 24.77 -2.41 -4.65
N VAL A 455 24.16 -3.60 -4.56
CA VAL A 455 24.34 -4.52 -3.43
C VAL A 455 25.77 -5.05 -3.40
N ARG A 456 26.34 -5.39 -4.56
CA ARG A 456 27.74 -5.80 -4.72
C ARG A 456 28.71 -4.68 -4.32
N ASP A 457 28.49 -3.45 -4.76
CA ASP A 457 29.32 -2.31 -4.36
C ASP A 457 29.27 -2.06 -2.85
N LEU A 458 28.09 -2.04 -2.23
CA LEU A 458 27.95 -1.83 -0.79
C LEU A 458 28.55 -2.98 0.03
N GLY A 459 28.22 -4.23 -0.32
CA GLY A 459 28.64 -5.41 0.42
C GLY A 459 30.09 -5.80 0.17
N LEU A 460 30.50 -5.94 -1.09
CA LEU A 460 31.82 -6.45 -1.46
C LEU A 460 32.88 -5.34 -1.46
N SER A 461 32.62 -4.22 -2.15
CA SER A 461 33.62 -3.15 -2.28
C SER A 461 33.73 -2.33 -1.00
N LYS A 462 32.62 -1.80 -0.49
CA LYS A 462 32.62 -0.84 0.63
C LYS A 462 32.67 -1.47 2.01
N LEU A 463 32.30 -2.74 2.16
CA LEU A 463 32.30 -3.42 3.46
C LEU A 463 33.36 -4.54 3.55
N LEU A 464 33.31 -5.54 2.65
CA LEU A 464 34.29 -6.64 2.65
C LEU A 464 35.71 -6.14 2.37
N ASN A 465 35.95 -5.51 1.23
CA ASN A 465 37.30 -5.10 0.82
C ASN A 465 37.84 -3.95 1.69
N ARG A 466 37.00 -2.99 2.06
CA ARG A 466 37.43 -1.81 2.85
C ARG A 466 37.70 -2.12 4.32
N TYR A 467 36.89 -2.96 4.97
CA TYR A 467 36.95 -3.15 6.42
C TYR A 467 37.29 -4.58 6.83
N LEU A 468 36.58 -5.59 6.31
CA LEU A 468 36.74 -6.98 6.76
C LEU A 468 38.06 -7.60 6.30
N LEU A 469 38.45 -7.37 5.05
CA LEU A 469 39.62 -7.99 4.43
C LEU A 469 40.92 -7.63 5.16
N LEU A 470 41.04 -6.38 5.65
CA LEU A 470 42.20 -5.95 6.40
C LEU A 470 42.34 -6.72 7.74
N ASN A 471 41.24 -7.04 8.41
CA ASN A 471 41.29 -7.87 9.61
C ASN A 471 41.65 -9.33 9.28
N LEU A 472 41.08 -9.87 8.19
CA LEU A 472 41.38 -11.22 7.72
C LEU A 472 42.86 -11.40 7.38
N LEU A 473 43.45 -10.44 6.66
CA LEU A 473 44.87 -10.44 6.28
C LEU A 473 45.82 -10.40 7.50
N ASN A 474 45.38 -9.81 8.60
CA ASN A 474 46.15 -9.74 9.85
C ASN A 474 45.87 -10.90 10.80
N THR A 475 44.84 -11.72 10.55
CA THR A 475 44.57 -12.93 11.33
C THR A 475 45.43 -14.08 10.78
N PRO A 476 46.20 -14.80 11.62
CA PRO A 476 47.04 -15.90 11.16
C PRO A 476 46.21 -17.03 10.54
N PRO A 477 46.69 -17.69 9.47
CA PRO A 477 46.02 -18.85 8.90
C PRO A 477 45.84 -19.96 9.95
N GLY A 478 44.61 -20.43 10.11
CA GLY A 478 44.22 -21.42 11.12
C GLY A 478 42.70 -21.42 11.35
N PRO A 479 42.20 -22.21 12.32
CA PRO A 479 40.75 -22.43 12.48
C PRO A 479 39.92 -21.14 12.66
N ASP A 480 40.47 -20.13 13.35
CA ASP A 480 39.79 -18.84 13.54
C ASP A 480 39.63 -18.06 12.22
N ASN A 481 40.72 -17.95 11.45
CA ASN A 481 40.68 -17.29 10.14
C ASN A 481 39.73 -18.02 9.18
N ILE A 482 39.76 -19.36 9.17
CA ILE A 482 38.90 -20.18 8.33
C ILE A 482 37.43 -19.97 8.68
N GLU A 483 37.08 -19.95 9.97
CA GLU A 483 35.71 -19.69 10.41
C GLU A 483 35.23 -18.28 9.99
N LYS A 484 36.08 -17.26 10.13
CA LYS A 484 35.77 -15.91 9.63
C LYS A 484 35.54 -15.88 8.11
N CYS A 485 36.43 -16.50 7.35
CA CYS A 485 36.33 -16.62 5.89
C CYS A 485 35.07 -17.39 5.47
N LYS A 486 34.77 -18.50 6.15
CA LYS A 486 33.58 -19.32 5.93
C LYS A 486 32.31 -18.51 6.13
N LYS A 487 32.23 -17.71 7.21
CA LYS A 487 31.08 -16.85 7.48
C LYS A 487 30.87 -15.79 6.39
N VAL A 488 31.94 -15.17 5.88
CA VAL A 488 31.84 -14.25 4.73
C VAL A 488 31.27 -14.97 3.52
N VAL A 489 31.79 -16.15 3.16
CA VAL A 489 31.32 -16.93 2.01
C VAL A 489 29.85 -17.34 2.18
N THR A 490 29.41 -17.72 3.39
CA THR A 490 28.01 -18.10 3.63
C THR A 490 27.01 -16.95 3.49
N CYS A 491 27.46 -15.70 3.52
CA CYS A 491 26.60 -14.54 3.31
C CYS A 491 26.35 -14.26 1.82
N LEU A 492 27.17 -14.80 0.91
CA LEU A 492 27.12 -14.48 -0.51
C LEU A 492 25.94 -15.17 -1.20
N PRO A 493 25.11 -14.44 -1.97
CA PRO A 493 24.02 -15.04 -2.74
C PRO A 493 24.54 -16.03 -3.80
N GLU A 494 24.00 -17.25 -3.81
CA GLU A 494 24.45 -18.30 -4.74
C GLU A 494 24.22 -17.93 -6.22
N ARG A 495 23.17 -17.16 -6.50
CA ARG A 495 22.81 -16.73 -7.87
C ARG A 495 23.85 -15.83 -8.53
N TRP A 496 24.66 -15.10 -7.76
CA TRP A 496 25.74 -14.26 -8.31
C TRP A 496 26.82 -15.07 -9.05
N PHE A 497 26.82 -16.38 -8.86
CA PHE A 497 27.83 -17.30 -9.37
C PHE A 497 27.29 -18.26 -10.44
N GLN A 498 26.03 -18.11 -10.88
CA GLN A 498 25.40 -19.02 -11.84
C GLN A 498 25.83 -18.73 -13.29
N ASP A 499 25.96 -17.46 -13.66
CA ASP A 499 26.22 -17.03 -15.06
C ASP A 499 27.68 -16.63 -15.32
N LEU A 500 28.62 -17.00 -14.44
CA LEU A 500 30.03 -16.63 -14.60
C LEU A 500 30.72 -17.51 -15.64
N GLU A 501 31.27 -16.88 -16.69
CA GLU A 501 32.04 -17.57 -17.72
C GLU A 501 33.35 -18.18 -17.18
N SER A 502 33.57 -19.46 -17.50
CA SER A 502 34.84 -20.20 -17.44
C SER A 502 35.74 -19.95 -16.21
N GLY A 503 35.31 -20.41 -15.03
CA GLY A 503 36.20 -20.68 -13.88
C GLY A 503 36.79 -19.46 -13.17
N SER A 504 36.29 -18.26 -13.47
CA SER A 504 36.67 -17.01 -12.82
C SER A 504 35.58 -16.52 -11.85
N THR A 505 36.01 -15.91 -10.73
CA THR A 505 35.15 -15.36 -9.69
C THR A 505 34.76 -13.90 -9.99
N LEU A 506 33.93 -13.31 -9.14
CA LEU A 506 33.57 -11.88 -9.22
C LEU A 506 34.79 -10.97 -9.06
N PRO A 507 34.92 -9.88 -9.85
CA PRO A 507 36.04 -8.95 -9.76
C PRO A 507 36.28 -8.40 -8.34
N GLU A 508 35.19 -8.11 -7.62
CA GLU A 508 35.24 -7.58 -6.26
C GLU A 508 35.76 -8.60 -5.24
N LEU A 509 35.72 -9.90 -5.54
CA LEU A 509 36.20 -10.99 -4.67
C LEU A 509 37.66 -11.37 -4.93
N LEU A 510 38.34 -10.78 -5.91
CA LEU A 510 39.71 -11.18 -6.27
C LEU A 510 40.69 -11.08 -5.10
N ASN A 511 40.66 -9.98 -4.34
CA ASN A 511 41.54 -9.79 -3.18
C ASN A 511 41.24 -10.79 -2.06
N PHE A 512 39.97 -11.13 -1.88
CA PHE A 512 39.55 -12.15 -0.91
C PHE A 512 40.01 -13.56 -1.35
N CYS A 513 39.89 -13.89 -2.64
CA CYS A 513 40.38 -15.15 -3.18
C CYS A 513 41.91 -15.27 -3.08
N GLN A 514 42.65 -14.18 -3.31
CA GLN A 514 44.10 -14.15 -3.08
C GLN A 514 44.46 -14.38 -1.60
N HIS A 515 43.68 -13.85 -0.67
CA HIS A 515 43.85 -14.12 0.76
C HIS A 515 43.61 -15.61 1.08
N LEU A 516 42.53 -16.20 0.58
CA LEU A 516 42.25 -17.63 0.75
C LEU A 516 43.38 -18.50 0.17
N LEU A 517 43.85 -18.19 -1.04
CA LEU A 517 44.96 -18.90 -1.66
C LEU A 517 46.24 -18.82 -0.82
N ARG A 518 46.54 -17.64 -0.27
CA ARG A 518 47.68 -17.47 0.65
C ARG A 518 47.50 -18.33 1.91
N CYS A 519 46.30 -18.40 2.48
CA CYS A 519 46.01 -19.24 3.63
C CYS A 519 46.20 -20.72 3.29
N ALA A 520 45.68 -21.20 2.15
CA ALA A 520 45.85 -22.57 1.69
C ALA A 520 47.34 -22.93 1.52
N ARG A 521 48.14 -22.06 0.89
CA ARG A 521 49.59 -22.27 0.74
C ARG A 521 50.31 -22.33 2.09
N THR A 522 49.94 -21.48 3.05
CA THR A 522 50.56 -21.50 4.40
C THR A 522 50.16 -22.75 5.19
N LEU A 523 48.88 -23.14 5.17
CA LEU A 523 48.37 -24.32 5.87
C LEU A 523 48.96 -25.60 5.29
N HIS A 524 49.05 -25.70 3.97
CA HIS A 524 49.66 -26.84 3.30
C HIS A 524 51.15 -26.99 3.66
N LYS A 525 51.92 -25.90 3.64
CA LYS A 525 53.33 -25.89 4.08
C LYS A 525 53.52 -26.34 5.53
N ASN A 526 52.51 -26.12 6.37
CA ASN A 526 52.51 -26.50 7.78
C ASN A 526 51.87 -27.88 8.03
N ASN A 527 51.59 -28.68 6.99
CA ASN A 527 50.96 -30.01 7.06
C ASN A 527 49.53 -30.03 7.65
N HIS A 528 48.78 -28.93 7.54
CA HIS A 528 47.37 -28.84 7.94
C HIS A 528 46.44 -29.21 6.77
N SER A 529 46.36 -30.50 6.45
CA SER A 529 45.67 -31.00 5.24
C SER A 529 44.16 -30.75 5.27
N ASP A 530 43.51 -30.96 6.42
CA ASP A 530 42.05 -30.80 6.55
C ASP A 530 41.65 -29.32 6.41
N GLU A 531 42.38 -28.43 7.09
CA GLU A 531 42.19 -26.99 6.99
C GLU A 531 42.49 -26.45 5.57
N THR A 532 43.50 -27.02 4.89
CA THR A 532 43.78 -26.69 3.49
C THR A 532 42.59 -27.04 2.61
N LYS A 533 42.01 -28.24 2.80
CA LYS A 533 40.83 -28.69 2.06
C LYS A 533 39.63 -27.79 2.31
N GLU A 534 39.41 -27.36 3.56
CA GLU A 534 38.34 -26.40 3.88
C GLU A 534 38.50 -25.08 3.14
N VAL A 535 39.71 -24.51 3.09
CA VAL A 535 39.98 -23.26 2.36
C VAL A 535 39.77 -23.43 0.85
N LEU A 536 40.16 -24.56 0.28
CA LEU A 536 39.90 -24.86 -1.14
C LEU A 536 38.40 -24.96 -1.43
N LEU A 537 37.61 -25.57 -0.53
CA LEU A 537 36.14 -25.59 -0.66
C LEU A 537 35.54 -24.19 -0.65
N LEU A 538 36.09 -23.26 0.14
CA LEU A 538 35.65 -21.86 0.13
C LEU A 538 35.92 -21.19 -1.22
N LEU A 539 37.08 -21.45 -1.84
CA LEU A 539 37.42 -20.95 -3.18
C LEU A 539 36.50 -21.53 -4.27
N VAL A 540 36.17 -22.82 -4.18
CA VAL A 540 35.19 -23.47 -5.08
C VAL A 540 33.81 -22.82 -4.94
N LYS A 541 33.35 -22.55 -3.71
CA LYS A 541 32.05 -21.92 -3.46
C LYS A 541 31.90 -20.54 -4.09
N VAL A 542 33.00 -19.78 -4.17
CA VAL A 542 33.01 -18.45 -4.85
C VAL A 542 33.39 -18.55 -6.33
N LYS A 543 33.35 -19.75 -6.93
CA LYS A 543 33.71 -20.02 -8.34
C LYS A 543 35.12 -19.59 -8.75
N ALA A 544 36.07 -19.54 -7.82
CA ALA A 544 37.48 -19.31 -8.14
C ALA A 544 38.15 -20.63 -8.62
N LEU A 545 37.57 -21.30 -9.61
CA LEU A 545 37.95 -22.67 -10.00
C LEU A 545 39.37 -22.72 -10.56
N ARG A 546 39.76 -21.79 -11.44
CA ARG A 546 41.14 -21.73 -11.98
C ARG A 546 42.19 -21.61 -10.89
N VAL A 547 41.89 -20.83 -9.84
CA VAL A 547 42.79 -20.66 -8.69
C VAL A 547 42.98 -21.97 -7.92
N VAL A 548 41.94 -22.81 -7.85
CA VAL A 548 41.99 -24.13 -7.22
C VAL A 548 42.73 -25.14 -8.11
N GLU A 549 42.47 -25.12 -9.43
CA GLU A 549 43.19 -25.94 -10.42
C GLU A 549 44.70 -25.69 -10.37
N ASP A 550 45.10 -24.42 -10.45
CA ASP A 550 46.50 -24.00 -10.37
C ASP A 550 47.17 -24.48 -9.07
N PHE A 551 46.46 -24.41 -7.94
CA PHE A 551 46.97 -24.91 -6.65
C PHE A 551 47.13 -26.43 -6.64
N ILE A 552 46.14 -27.17 -7.18
CA ILE A 552 46.19 -28.63 -7.25
C ILE A 552 47.37 -29.08 -8.12
N GLU A 553 47.62 -28.40 -9.24
CA GLU A 553 48.76 -28.65 -10.11
C GLU A 553 50.09 -28.29 -9.45
N GLU A 554 50.18 -27.13 -8.79
CA GLU A 554 51.38 -26.65 -8.06
C GLU A 554 51.86 -27.68 -7.01
N TYR A 555 50.92 -28.28 -6.26
CA TYR A 555 51.21 -29.22 -5.16
C TYR A 555 50.97 -30.70 -5.51
N LYS A 556 50.62 -31.01 -6.77
CA LYS A 556 50.34 -32.38 -7.26
C LYS A 556 49.27 -33.13 -6.45
N LEU A 557 48.20 -32.44 -6.08
CA LEU A 557 47.12 -32.95 -5.23
C LEU A 557 45.93 -33.50 -6.04
N GLU A 558 46.21 -34.40 -6.98
CA GLU A 558 45.22 -34.93 -7.96
C GLU A 558 43.94 -35.50 -7.34
N HIS A 559 44.03 -36.06 -6.12
CA HIS A 559 42.87 -36.58 -5.38
C HIS A 559 41.82 -35.49 -5.03
N LEU A 560 42.21 -34.21 -5.03
CA LEU A 560 41.32 -33.08 -4.76
C LEU A 560 40.62 -32.53 -6.02
N LYS A 561 40.94 -33.02 -7.23
CA LYS A 561 40.24 -32.59 -8.46
C LYS A 561 38.74 -32.88 -8.43
N SER A 562 38.30 -33.87 -7.65
CA SER A 562 36.88 -34.19 -7.44
C SER A 562 36.06 -33.10 -6.74
N MET A 563 36.71 -32.05 -6.22
CA MET A 563 36.07 -30.94 -5.51
C MET A 563 35.64 -29.78 -6.42
N ILE A 564 36.13 -29.78 -7.66
CA ILE A 564 35.81 -28.80 -8.71
C ILE A 564 34.62 -29.33 -9.51
#